data_AF-A0A3N6GKD6-F1
#
_entry.id   AF-A0A3N6GKD6-F1
#
_cell.length_a   1.000
_cell.length_b   1.000
_cell.length_c   1.000
_cell.angle_alpha   90.00
_cell.angle_beta   90.00
_cell.angle_gamma   90.00
#
_symmetry.space_group_name_H-M   'P 1'
#
loop_
_entity.id
_entity.type
_entity.pdbx_description
1 polymer ?
#
loop_
_entity_poly.entity_id
_entity_poly.type
_entity_poly.pdbx_seq_one_letter_code
_entity_poly.pdbx_strand_id
1 'polypeptide(L)'
;MTDTGSISDGFHTFDELYEFRLLYHAHAVRAWLAARYPVVHSWKHHDGEPCFGGGWFIVMAQLPTGQVSNHYRANSWSLFGDVPEVETAPVWDGHSTTDVARRLRTLLSGDGSTTCVAEGIPGAALPDLPGERRAHLFTTDHQREAGLPAHRSGRHALQSRGKGPRSC
;
A
#
# COMPACT_ATOMS: atom_id res chain seq x y z
N MET A 1 9.03 -30.89 12.31
CA MET A 1 7.89 -30.05 11.89
C MET A 1 8.45 -28.91 11.08
N THR A 2 7.94 -28.67 9.88
CA THR A 2 8.34 -27.51 9.06
C THR A 2 7.87 -26.26 9.77
N ASP A 3 8.75 -25.27 9.92
CA ASP A 3 8.33 -23.95 10.37
C ASP A 3 7.38 -23.38 9.33
N THR A 4 6.15 -23.05 9.74
CA THR A 4 5.11 -22.58 8.81
C THR A 4 5.56 -21.28 8.13
N GLY A 5 6.35 -20.45 8.82
CA GLY A 5 6.91 -19.22 8.27
C GLY A 5 7.81 -19.46 7.06
N SER A 6 8.58 -20.55 7.06
CA SER A 6 9.52 -20.92 6.00
C SER A 6 8.88 -21.54 4.76
N ILE A 7 7.57 -21.83 4.79
CA ILE A 7 6.86 -22.35 3.62
C ILE A 7 6.90 -21.27 2.54
N SER A 8 7.31 -21.67 1.33
CA SER A 8 7.52 -20.76 0.21
C SER A 8 6.65 -21.09 -0.99
N ASP A 9 6.25 -20.06 -1.73
CA ASP A 9 5.62 -20.17 -3.05
C ASP A 9 6.63 -20.27 -4.21
N GLY A 10 7.93 -20.35 -3.91
CA GLY A 10 9.04 -20.34 -4.86
C GLY A 10 9.70 -18.97 -5.06
N PHE A 11 9.07 -17.89 -4.57
CA PHE A 11 9.59 -16.52 -4.65
C PHE A 11 9.70 -15.86 -3.27
N HIS A 12 8.71 -16.10 -2.41
CA HIS A 12 8.64 -15.59 -1.05
C HIS A 12 8.26 -16.69 -0.07
N THR A 13 8.68 -16.52 1.16
CA THR A 13 8.25 -17.28 2.33
C THR A 13 6.97 -16.67 2.91
N PHE A 14 6.23 -17.43 3.71
CA PHE A 14 5.06 -16.88 4.41
C PHE A 14 5.46 -15.72 5.32
N ASP A 15 6.58 -15.80 6.03
CA ASP A 15 7.04 -14.70 6.89
C ASP A 15 7.26 -13.40 6.09
N GLU A 16 7.90 -13.47 4.92
CA GLU A 16 8.08 -12.31 4.04
C GLU A 16 6.73 -11.76 3.55
N LEU A 17 5.81 -12.63 3.12
CA LEU A 17 4.46 -12.20 2.70
C LEU A 17 3.67 -11.55 3.84
N TYR A 18 3.80 -12.07 5.08
CA TYR A 18 3.19 -11.48 6.27
C TYR A 18 3.79 -10.11 6.61
N GLU A 19 5.11 -9.94 6.46
CA GLU A 19 5.79 -8.66 6.61
C GLU A 19 5.34 -7.64 5.56
N PHE A 20 5.27 -8.02 4.28
CA PHE A 20 4.77 -7.13 3.22
C PHE A 20 3.34 -6.69 3.48
N ARG A 21 2.47 -7.62 3.88
CA ARG A 21 1.08 -7.30 4.26
C ARG A 21 1.02 -6.28 5.39
N LEU A 22 1.83 -6.45 6.43
CA LEU A 22 1.93 -5.50 7.55
C LEU A 22 2.33 -4.11 7.05
N LEU A 23 3.39 -4.02 6.25
CA LEU A 23 3.91 -2.74 5.76
C LEU A 23 2.93 -2.05 4.80
N TYR A 24 2.34 -2.80 3.86
CA TYR A 24 1.32 -2.26 2.96
C TYR A 24 0.08 -1.80 3.72
N HIS A 25 -0.35 -2.52 4.76
CA HIS A 25 -1.48 -2.09 5.57
C HIS A 25 -1.16 -0.81 6.35
N ALA A 26 0.04 -0.68 6.94
CA ALA A 26 0.47 0.55 7.61
C ALA A 26 0.47 1.76 6.65
N HIS A 27 0.93 1.57 5.40
CA HIS A 27 0.84 2.60 4.37
C HIS A 27 -0.60 2.92 3.98
N ALA A 28 -1.46 1.91 3.78
CA ALA A 28 -2.85 2.08 3.40
C ALA A 28 -3.66 2.84 4.47
N VAL A 29 -3.43 2.52 5.74
CA VAL A 29 -4.11 3.18 6.87
C VAL A 29 -3.83 4.68 6.90
N ARG A 30 -2.60 5.12 6.59
CA ARG A 30 -2.29 6.56 6.48
C ARG A 30 -3.12 7.26 5.42
N ALA A 31 -3.31 6.60 4.26
CA ALA A 31 -4.18 7.13 3.21
C ALA A 31 -5.66 7.14 3.62
N TRP A 32 -6.13 6.10 4.32
CA TRP A 32 -7.50 6.04 4.82
C TRP A 32 -7.79 7.11 5.89
N LEU A 33 -6.86 7.35 6.80
CA LEU A 33 -6.94 8.45 7.77
C LEU A 33 -7.01 9.81 7.07
N ALA A 34 -6.18 10.02 6.03
CA ALA A 34 -6.22 11.23 5.21
C ALA A 34 -7.57 11.39 4.48
N ALA A 35 -8.16 10.28 4.03
CA ALA A 35 -9.49 10.22 3.42
C ALA A 35 -10.64 10.26 4.45
N ARG A 36 -10.35 10.44 5.75
CA ARG A 36 -11.33 10.49 6.86
C ARG A 36 -12.15 9.22 7.06
N TYR A 37 -11.65 8.07 6.62
CA TYR A 37 -12.23 6.80 7.00
C TYR A 37 -11.90 6.51 8.48
N PRO A 38 -12.86 6.02 9.27
CA PRO A 38 -12.58 5.61 10.64
C PRO A 38 -11.55 4.48 10.64
N VAL A 39 -10.42 4.69 11.31
CA VAL A 39 -9.42 3.66 11.56
C VAL A 39 -9.01 3.74 13.02
N VAL A 40 -8.92 2.59 13.68
CA VAL A 40 -8.48 2.48 15.07
C VAL A 40 -7.57 1.27 15.24
N HIS A 41 -6.79 1.26 16.32
CA HIS A 41 -6.10 0.06 16.78
C HIS A 41 -6.31 -0.18 18.26
N SER A 42 -6.25 -1.43 18.70
CA SER A 42 -6.49 -1.83 20.08
C SER A 42 -5.75 -3.10 20.44
N TRP A 43 -5.33 -3.22 21.70
CA TRP A 43 -4.82 -4.46 22.27
C TRP A 43 -5.93 -5.50 22.54
N LYS A 44 -7.20 -5.06 22.57
CA LYS A 44 -8.35 -5.90 22.93
C LYS A 44 -9.33 -6.03 21.79
N HIS A 45 -9.98 -7.18 21.72
CA HIS A 45 -11.18 -7.36 20.91
C HIS A 45 -12.36 -6.57 21.52
N HIS A 46 -13.51 -6.57 20.83
CA HIS A 46 -14.68 -5.81 21.26
C HIS A 46 -15.26 -6.27 22.63
N ASP A 47 -15.05 -7.53 22.98
CA ASP A 47 -15.51 -8.15 24.22
C ASP A 47 -14.60 -7.80 25.43
N GLY A 48 -13.54 -7.04 25.19
CA GLY A 48 -12.56 -6.64 26.20
C GLY A 48 -11.44 -7.65 26.42
N GLU A 49 -11.48 -8.81 25.75
CA GLU A 49 -10.42 -9.80 25.89
C GLU A 49 -9.16 -9.39 25.11
N PRO A 50 -7.96 -9.62 25.65
CA PRO A 50 -6.71 -9.39 24.93
C PRO A 50 -6.66 -10.19 23.63
N CYS A 51 -6.18 -9.57 22.54
CA CYS A 51 -6.06 -10.25 21.26
C CYS A 51 -5.22 -11.53 21.40
N PHE A 52 -5.86 -12.69 21.18
CA PHE A 52 -5.25 -14.02 21.29
C PHE A 52 -4.58 -14.30 22.65
N GLY A 53 -5.12 -13.75 23.74
CA GLY A 53 -4.55 -13.91 25.09
C GLY A 53 -3.36 -12.99 25.37
N GLY A 54 -3.05 -12.04 24.49
CA GLY A 54 -2.04 -11.00 24.68
C GLY A 54 -0.83 -11.10 23.74
N GLY A 55 -0.04 -10.03 23.67
CA GLY A 55 1.11 -9.91 22.77
C GLY A 55 0.74 -9.60 21.30
N TRP A 56 -0.54 -9.40 21.03
CA TRP A 56 -1.08 -9.01 19.73
C TRP A 56 -2.00 -7.80 19.87
N PHE A 57 -2.18 -7.10 18.77
CA PHE A 57 -3.16 -6.03 18.63
C PHE A 57 -3.91 -6.16 17.31
N ILE A 58 -5.06 -5.50 17.22
CA ILE A 58 -5.86 -5.40 16.01
C ILE A 58 -5.81 -3.98 15.47
N VAL A 59 -5.72 -3.86 14.14
CA VAL A 59 -5.96 -2.62 13.41
C VAL A 59 -7.22 -2.83 12.57
N MET A 60 -8.17 -1.90 12.68
CA MET A 60 -9.46 -2.00 12.02
C MET A 60 -9.81 -0.69 11.34
N ALA A 61 -10.16 -0.77 10.06
CA ALA A 61 -10.70 0.34 9.28
C ALA A 61 -12.15 0.07 8.89
N GLN A 62 -13.00 1.09 9.02
CA GLN A 62 -14.35 1.09 8.47
C GLN A 62 -14.31 1.81 7.12
N LEU A 63 -14.22 1.03 6.03
CA LEU A 63 -14.25 1.56 4.67
C LEU A 63 -15.71 1.74 4.20
N PRO A 64 -15.97 2.57 3.17
CA PRO A 64 -17.29 2.63 2.53
C PRO A 64 -17.79 1.27 2.02
N THR A 65 -16.87 0.37 1.69
CA THR A 65 -17.18 -0.97 1.19
C THR A 65 -17.39 -2.01 2.30
N GLY A 66 -17.09 -1.65 3.56
CA GLY A 66 -17.21 -2.50 4.75
C GLY A 66 -15.96 -2.49 5.62
N GLN A 67 -16.00 -3.24 6.73
CA GLN A 67 -14.88 -3.33 7.66
C GLN A 67 -13.68 -4.08 7.04
N VAL A 68 -12.45 -3.69 7.36
CA VAL A 68 -11.27 -4.54 7.14
C VAL A 68 -10.44 -4.54 8.41
N SER A 69 -9.89 -5.68 8.78
CA SER A 69 -9.10 -5.79 10.00
C SER A 69 -8.00 -6.83 9.89
N ASN A 70 -6.91 -6.59 10.62
CA ASN A 70 -5.83 -7.55 10.77
C ASN A 70 -5.24 -7.49 12.18
N HIS A 71 -4.76 -8.62 12.66
CA HIS A 71 -3.98 -8.72 13.88
C HIS A 71 -2.48 -8.75 13.60
N TYR A 72 -1.72 -8.10 14.48
CA TYR A 72 -0.27 -8.00 14.41
C TYR A 72 0.36 -8.23 15.78
N ARG A 73 1.64 -8.65 15.79
CA ARG A 73 2.41 -8.83 17.01
C ARG A 73 2.81 -7.47 17.59
N ALA A 74 2.94 -7.40 18.91
CA ALA A 74 3.28 -6.17 19.65
C ALA A 74 4.52 -5.42 19.12
N ASN A 75 5.52 -6.12 18.57
CA ASN A 75 6.72 -5.50 18.01
C ASN A 75 6.45 -4.61 16.79
N SER A 76 5.29 -4.74 16.14
CA SER A 76 4.87 -3.91 15.01
C SER A 76 4.02 -2.70 15.41
N TRP A 77 3.74 -2.51 16.70
CA TRP A 77 2.82 -1.48 17.20
C TRP A 77 3.17 -0.06 16.73
N SER A 78 4.46 0.29 16.75
CA SER A 78 4.95 1.61 16.37
C SER A 78 4.70 1.98 14.90
N LEU A 79 4.45 1.00 14.02
CA LEU A 79 4.12 1.26 12.61
C LEU A 79 2.76 1.96 12.45
N PHE A 80 1.88 1.84 13.46
CA PHE A 80 0.54 2.42 13.48
C PHE A 80 0.42 3.61 14.44
N GLY A 81 1.51 4.28 14.80
CA GLY A 81 1.50 5.37 15.79
C GLY A 81 0.64 6.59 15.45
N ASP A 82 0.25 6.76 14.18
CA ASP A 82 -0.68 7.82 13.74
C ASP A 82 -2.16 7.40 13.82
N VAL A 83 -2.44 6.14 14.16
CA VAL A 83 -3.79 5.59 14.27
C VAL A 83 -4.31 5.84 15.68
N PRO A 84 -5.57 6.29 15.87
CA PRO A 84 -6.16 6.40 17.19
C PRO A 84 -6.23 5.05 17.93
N GLU A 85 -5.59 4.98 19.10
CA GLU A 85 -5.74 3.86 20.02
C GLU A 85 -7.09 3.91 20.74
N VAL A 86 -7.76 2.77 20.86
CA VAL A 86 -9.00 2.61 21.62
C VAL A 86 -8.91 1.45 22.60
N GLU A 87 -9.65 1.56 23.71
CA GLU A 87 -9.65 0.53 24.77
C GLU A 87 -10.07 -0.85 24.24
N THR A 88 -11.11 -0.90 23.41
CA THR A 88 -11.60 -2.12 22.75
C THR A 88 -11.87 -1.85 21.28
N ALA A 89 -11.51 -2.80 20.41
CA ALA A 89 -11.85 -2.70 19.00
C ALA A 89 -13.37 -2.64 18.76
N PRO A 90 -13.83 -2.03 17.65
CA PRO A 90 -15.23 -2.10 17.25
C PRO A 90 -15.71 -3.54 17.05
N VAL A 91 -17.03 -3.74 17.14
CA VAL A 91 -17.65 -5.06 16.93
C VAL A 91 -17.28 -5.60 15.54
N TRP A 92 -16.86 -6.87 15.48
CA TRP A 92 -16.53 -7.53 14.22
C TRP A 92 -17.79 -7.75 13.39
N ASP A 93 -17.76 -7.35 12.12
CA ASP A 93 -18.91 -7.46 11.22
C ASP A 93 -19.08 -8.84 10.57
N GLY A 94 -18.30 -9.85 11.00
CA GLY A 94 -18.38 -11.21 10.50
C GLY A 94 -17.66 -11.46 9.16
N HIS A 95 -16.83 -10.53 8.69
CA HIS A 95 -16.19 -10.65 7.37
C HIS A 95 -15.23 -11.84 7.22
N SER A 96 -15.33 -12.52 6.09
CA SER A 96 -14.33 -13.49 5.64
C SER A 96 -13.14 -12.81 4.94
N THR A 97 -12.07 -13.57 4.68
CA THR A 97 -10.95 -13.09 3.83
C THR A 97 -11.41 -12.75 2.40
N THR A 98 -12.39 -13.49 1.88
CA THR A 98 -13.02 -13.20 0.58
C THR A 98 -13.74 -11.85 0.60
N ASP A 99 -14.42 -11.53 1.70
CA ASP A 99 -15.07 -10.21 1.86
C ASP A 99 -14.04 -9.09 1.89
N VAL A 100 -12.96 -9.24 2.65
CA VAL A 100 -11.88 -8.25 2.68
C VAL A 100 -11.30 -8.01 1.28
N ALA A 101 -10.98 -9.08 0.56
CA ALA A 101 -10.45 -8.96 -0.80
C ALA A 101 -11.44 -8.28 -1.75
N ARG A 102 -12.74 -8.60 -1.65
CA ARG A 102 -13.79 -7.93 -2.43
C ARG A 102 -13.89 -6.45 -2.08
N ARG A 103 -13.91 -6.09 -0.79
CA ARG A 103 -14.01 -4.72 -0.28
C ARG A 103 -12.87 -3.84 -0.76
N LEU A 104 -11.64 -4.36 -0.72
CA LEU A 104 -10.45 -3.65 -1.21
C LEU A 104 -10.48 -3.49 -2.73
N ARG A 105 -10.88 -4.52 -3.50
CA ARG A 105 -11.04 -4.42 -4.95
C ARG A 105 -12.08 -3.36 -5.33
N THR A 106 -13.23 -3.36 -4.68
CA THR A 106 -14.28 -2.35 -4.94
C THR A 106 -13.78 -0.94 -4.64
N LEU A 107 -13.02 -0.75 -3.56
CA LEU A 107 -12.44 0.56 -3.22
C LEU A 107 -11.42 1.02 -4.28
N LEU A 108 -10.58 0.11 -4.78
CA LEU A 108 -9.58 0.41 -5.82
C LEU A 108 -10.20 0.73 -7.19
N SER A 109 -11.34 0.13 -7.53
CA SER A 109 -12.04 0.41 -8.79
C SER A 109 -12.73 1.78 -8.81
N GLY A 110 -12.84 2.49 -7.68
CA GLY A 110 -13.62 3.73 -7.59
C GLY A 110 -15.14 3.51 -7.54
N ASP A 111 -15.60 2.26 -7.61
CA ASP A 111 -17.01 1.86 -7.53
C ASP A 111 -17.58 1.95 -6.09
N GLY A 112 -16.79 2.45 -5.13
CA GLY A 112 -17.21 2.73 -3.75
C GLY A 112 -18.10 3.96 -3.59
N SER A 113 -18.56 4.57 -4.69
CA SER A 113 -19.56 5.62 -4.63
C SER A 113 -20.94 5.02 -4.38
N THR A 114 -21.44 5.12 -3.14
CA THR A 114 -22.72 5.80 -2.88
C THR A 114 -23.06 5.98 -1.39
N THR A 115 -23.60 7.17 -1.13
CA THR A 115 -24.46 7.60 0.00
C THR A 115 -23.85 7.71 1.39
N CYS A 116 -23.34 8.91 1.69
CA CYS A 116 -23.48 9.47 3.03
C CYS A 116 -24.98 9.54 3.36
N VAL A 117 -25.48 8.67 4.25
CA VAL A 117 -26.71 9.01 4.99
C VAL A 117 -26.29 10.03 6.05
N ALA A 118 -26.41 11.30 5.68
CA ALA A 118 -26.37 12.38 6.63
C ALA A 118 -27.65 12.32 7.47
N GLU A 119 -27.62 11.62 8.61
CA GLU A 119 -28.51 11.98 9.70
C GLU A 119 -27.95 13.24 10.36
N GLY A 120 -28.67 14.35 10.17
CA GLY A 120 -28.22 15.68 10.55
C GLY A 120 -28.10 15.86 12.06
N ILE A 121 -26.95 16.33 12.51
CA ILE A 121 -26.82 17.07 13.76
C ILE A 121 -27.01 18.57 13.41
N PRO A 122 -28.07 19.26 13.86
CA PRO A 122 -28.19 20.69 13.63
C PRO A 122 -27.22 21.44 14.55
N GLY A 123 -26.33 22.24 13.95
CA GLY A 123 -25.67 23.35 14.64
C GLY A 123 -24.19 23.17 14.98
N ALA A 124 -23.34 22.93 13.98
CA ALA A 124 -21.92 23.28 14.10
C ALA A 124 -21.42 23.82 12.75
N ALA A 125 -21.02 25.10 12.72
CA ALA A 125 -20.42 25.72 11.55
C ALA A 125 -19.08 25.06 11.23
N LEU A 126 -18.90 24.61 9.98
CA LEU A 126 -17.64 24.08 9.47
C LEU A 126 -16.62 25.23 9.34
N PRO A 127 -15.36 25.06 9.77
CA PRO A 127 -14.32 26.03 9.48
C PRO A 127 -13.84 25.91 8.03
N ASP A 128 -13.56 27.07 7.45
CA ASP A 128 -13.11 27.27 6.07
C ASP A 128 -11.73 26.61 5.83
N LEU A 129 -11.60 25.77 4.80
CA LEU A 129 -10.34 25.11 4.43
C LEU A 129 -9.64 25.92 3.33
N PRO A 130 -8.35 26.31 3.51
CA PRO A 130 -7.62 27.02 2.47
C PRO A 130 -7.10 26.06 1.39
N GLY A 131 -7.54 26.32 0.16
CA GLY A 131 -6.74 26.27 -1.08
C GLY A 131 -6.20 24.92 -1.54
N GLU A 132 -6.90 24.32 -2.51
CA GLU A 132 -6.37 23.24 -3.36
C GLU A 132 -5.04 23.65 -4.00
N ARG A 133 -3.95 22.93 -3.68
CA ARG A 133 -2.72 22.99 -4.47
C ARG A 133 -2.72 21.85 -5.47
N ARG A 134 -2.98 22.20 -6.73
CA ARG A 134 -2.73 21.35 -7.91
C ARG A 134 -1.27 20.90 -7.92
N ALA A 135 -1.06 19.59 -8.00
CA ALA A 135 0.26 19.02 -8.28
C ALA A 135 0.66 19.38 -9.72
N HIS A 136 1.69 20.23 -9.86
CA HIS A 136 2.33 20.48 -11.15
C HIS A 136 3.29 19.32 -11.46
N LEU A 137 2.99 18.61 -12.53
CA LEU A 137 3.86 17.59 -13.12
C LEU A 137 5.11 18.30 -13.70
N PHE A 138 6.29 18.02 -13.16
CA PHE A 138 7.54 18.53 -13.71
C PHE A 138 7.88 17.78 -15.00
N THR A 139 7.88 18.51 -16.12
CA THR A 139 8.57 18.11 -17.35
C THR A 139 9.93 18.82 -17.36
N THR A 140 11.03 18.08 -17.49
CA THR A 140 12.35 18.65 -17.76
C THR A 140 12.64 18.48 -19.24
N ASP A 141 12.54 19.59 -19.97
CA ASP A 141 13.13 19.76 -21.30
C ASP A 141 14.44 20.55 -21.12
N HIS A 142 15.55 20.00 -21.59
CA HIS A 142 16.85 20.66 -21.56
C HIS A 142 17.46 20.64 -22.96
N GLN A 143 17.31 21.76 -23.66
CA GLN A 143 18.17 22.13 -24.77
C GLN A 143 18.99 23.37 -24.38
N ARG A 144 20.29 23.35 -24.64
CA ARG A 144 20.95 24.22 -25.63
C ARG A 144 22.46 23.97 -25.74
N GLU A 145 22.95 24.33 -26.92
CA GLU A 145 24.18 24.00 -27.62
C GLU A 145 25.40 24.84 -27.22
N ALA A 146 26.62 24.39 -27.58
CA ALA A 146 27.57 25.13 -28.45
C ALA A 146 28.96 24.44 -28.58
N GLY A 147 29.49 24.37 -29.80
CA GLY A 147 30.94 24.58 -30.07
C GLY A 147 31.83 23.38 -30.44
N LEU A 148 32.07 23.19 -31.74
CA LEU A 148 33.15 22.38 -32.35
C LEU A 148 34.54 23.07 -32.22
N PRO A 149 35.68 22.34 -32.29
CA PRO A 149 36.28 22.03 -33.59
C PRO A 149 36.89 20.63 -33.75
N ALA A 150 37.04 20.26 -35.02
CA ALA A 150 37.52 18.98 -35.52
C ALA A 150 39.04 18.78 -35.38
N HIS A 151 39.45 17.53 -35.18
CA HIS A 151 40.80 17.07 -35.55
C HIS A 151 40.78 15.66 -36.14
N ARG A 152 41.41 15.53 -37.31
CA ARG A 152 41.61 14.31 -38.12
C ARG A 152 42.51 13.29 -37.45
N SER A 153 42.18 12.00 -37.63
CA SER A 153 43.06 10.88 -38.05
C SER A 153 42.20 9.61 -37.96
N GLY A 154 41.83 8.88 -39.02
CA GLY A 154 42.69 8.21 -39.98
C GLY A 154 42.93 6.75 -39.55
N ARG A 155 42.19 5.77 -40.12
CA ARG A 155 42.71 4.54 -40.76
C ARG A 155 41.67 3.40 -40.89
N HIS A 156 41.59 2.93 -42.15
CA HIS A 156 41.40 1.57 -42.65
C HIS A 156 40.09 0.79 -42.43
N ALA A 157 39.29 0.77 -43.50
CA ALA A 157 38.47 -0.35 -43.92
C ALA A 157 39.34 -1.53 -44.40
N LEU A 158 38.89 -2.76 -44.14
CA LEU A 158 39.27 -3.93 -44.94
C LEU A 158 38.03 -4.75 -45.28
N GLN A 159 37.94 -5.07 -46.57
CA GLN A 159 36.81 -5.66 -47.26
C GLN A 159 36.74 -7.19 -47.14
N SER A 160 35.56 -7.68 -47.48
CA SER A 160 35.13 -9.06 -47.66
C SER A 160 35.89 -9.90 -48.71
N ARG A 161 35.77 -11.24 -48.52
CA ARG A 161 35.66 -12.37 -49.49
C ARG A 161 36.83 -13.35 -49.52
N GLY A 162 36.49 -14.65 -49.42
CA GLY A 162 37.34 -15.73 -49.95
C GLY A 162 37.01 -17.16 -49.49
N LYS A 163 36.22 -17.88 -50.33
CA LYS A 163 36.29 -19.32 -50.72
C LYS A 163 36.58 -20.43 -49.67
N GLY A 164 35.71 -21.46 -49.67
CA GLY A 164 35.88 -22.77 -49.00
C GLY A 164 37.00 -23.67 -49.58
N PRO A 165 37.11 -24.94 -49.14
CA PRO A 165 36.47 -26.03 -49.91
C PRO A 165 36.00 -27.29 -49.11
N ARG A 166 35.07 -28.01 -49.78
CA ARG A 166 34.85 -29.47 -49.99
C ARG A 166 34.88 -30.50 -48.84
N SER A 167 33.92 -31.44 -48.95
CA SER A 167 33.82 -32.72 -48.26
C SER A 167 34.89 -33.74 -48.67
N CYS A 168 35.31 -34.59 -47.72
CA CYS A 168 34.99 -36.01 -47.63
C CYS A 168 35.00 -36.40 -46.14
#